data_AF-A0A7V4FKP0-F1
#
_entry.id   AF-A0A7V4FKP0-F1
#
_cell.length_a   1.000
_cell.length_b   1.000
_cell.length_c   1.000
_cell.angle_alpha   90.00
_cell.angle_beta   90.00
_cell.angle_gamma   90.00
#
_symmetry.space_group_name_H-M   'P 1'
#
loop_
_entity.id
_entity.type
_entity.pdbx_description
1 polymer ?
#
loop_
_entity_poly.entity_id
_entity_poly.type
_entity_poly.pdbx_seq_one_letter_code
_entity_poly.pdbx_strand_id
1 'polypeptide(L)'
;MRKNPILLLPSLLLLTFCSKVNDQELFDKAKKELEEQKYVEAVALFDSLVTAVSSSEFAPQALFESAKIYHSEKIPNLSKEESMNKAVEYYKKLYEGYPDYKESASAMMMTGFILANELNRPEEAKVVYEEFLKKYPNSELVNSVKLELESLGLSPDEILNRLAKGTK
;
A
#
# COMPACT_ATOMS: atom_id res chain seq x y z
N MET A 1 41.44 3.95 -61.41
CA MET A 1 41.28 2.84 -60.43
C MET A 1 42.07 3.19 -59.17
N ARG A 2 41.39 3.53 -58.08
CA ARG A 2 41.97 3.62 -56.73
C ARG A 2 40.84 3.31 -55.75
N LYS A 3 40.88 2.12 -55.14
CA LYS A 3 39.89 1.66 -54.15
C LYS A 3 40.37 2.15 -52.79
N ASN A 4 39.58 2.98 -52.10
CA ASN A 4 39.78 3.23 -50.67
C ASN A 4 39.11 2.09 -49.89
N PRO A 5 39.78 1.50 -48.88
CA PRO A 5 39.11 0.54 -48.02
C PRO A 5 38.24 1.32 -47.02
N ILE A 6 36.95 0.97 -46.99
CA ILE A 6 36.04 1.40 -45.94
C ILE A 6 36.48 0.70 -44.65
N LEU A 7 37.00 1.47 -43.71
CA LEU A 7 37.34 1.01 -42.36
C LEU A 7 36.03 0.86 -41.58
N LEU A 8 35.50 -0.36 -41.50
CA LEU A 8 34.39 -0.69 -40.62
C LEU A 8 34.89 -0.70 -39.16
N LEU A 9 34.57 0.34 -38.41
CA LEU A 9 34.68 0.31 -36.95
C LEU A 9 33.72 -0.76 -36.41
N PRO A 10 34.17 -1.69 -35.54
CA PRO A 10 33.25 -2.55 -34.84
C PRO A 10 32.49 -1.67 -33.85
N SER A 11 31.20 -1.42 -34.15
CA SER A 11 30.26 -0.90 -33.18
C SER A 11 30.22 -1.90 -32.03
N LEU A 12 30.94 -1.57 -30.96
CA LEU A 12 30.91 -2.29 -29.71
C LEU A 12 29.50 -2.10 -29.15
N LEU A 13 28.60 -3.02 -29.49
CA LEU A 13 27.35 -3.21 -28.77
C LEU A 13 27.75 -3.58 -27.34
N LEU A 14 27.84 -2.57 -26.48
CA LEU A 14 27.82 -2.73 -25.04
C LEU A 14 26.43 -3.29 -24.73
N LEU A 15 26.31 -4.61 -24.75
CA LEU A 15 25.21 -5.31 -24.10
C LEU A 15 25.38 -5.00 -22.61
N THR A 16 24.73 -3.93 -22.17
CA THR A 16 24.49 -3.69 -20.76
C THR A 16 23.59 -4.82 -20.30
N PHE A 17 24.21 -5.92 -19.90
CA PHE A 17 23.57 -6.94 -19.07
C PHE A 17 23.40 -6.32 -17.69
N CYS A 18 22.49 -5.35 -17.58
CA CYS A 18 21.80 -5.14 -16.33
C CYS A 18 21.08 -6.46 -16.10
N SER A 19 21.48 -7.20 -15.06
CA SER A 19 20.63 -8.23 -14.47
C SER A 19 19.36 -7.50 -14.01
N LYS A 20 18.40 -7.33 -14.93
CA LYS A 20 17.07 -6.82 -14.64
C LYS A 20 16.52 -7.83 -13.64
N VAL A 21 16.54 -7.45 -12.37
CA VAL A 21 15.87 -8.23 -11.34
C VAL A 21 14.45 -8.41 -11.83
N ASN A 22 14.02 -9.66 -12.01
CA ASN A 22 12.72 -9.94 -12.59
C ASN A 22 11.67 -9.68 -11.51
N ASP A 23 10.86 -8.65 -11.70
CA ASP A 23 9.77 -8.26 -10.80
C ASP A 23 8.88 -9.42 -10.40
N GLN A 24 8.54 -10.28 -11.37
CA GLN A 24 7.75 -11.49 -11.13
C GLN A 24 8.47 -12.44 -10.18
N GLU A 25 9.77 -12.66 -10.37
CA GLU A 25 10.56 -13.56 -9.53
C GLU A 25 10.67 -13.03 -8.09
N LEU A 26 10.87 -11.72 -7.92
CA LEU A 26 10.83 -11.10 -6.60
C LEU A 26 9.46 -11.25 -5.94
N PHE A 27 8.39 -11.01 -6.71
CA PHE A 27 7.03 -11.10 -6.22
C PHE A 27 6.66 -12.53 -5.81
N ASP A 28 6.95 -13.52 -6.65
CA ASP A 28 6.71 -14.94 -6.36
C ASP A 28 7.48 -15.40 -5.12
N LYS A 29 8.74 -14.97 -4.99
CA LYS A 29 9.53 -15.27 -3.80
C LYS A 29 8.92 -14.62 -2.56
N ALA A 30 8.51 -13.35 -2.63
CA ALA A 30 7.87 -12.66 -1.51
C ALA A 30 6.58 -13.36 -1.08
N LYS A 31 5.75 -13.80 -2.03
CA LYS A 31 4.53 -14.58 -1.77
C LYS A 31 4.85 -15.92 -1.11
N LYS A 32 5.90 -16.62 -1.55
CA LYS A 32 6.36 -17.84 -0.90
C LYS A 32 6.80 -17.61 0.55
N GLU A 33 7.62 -16.59 0.81
CA GLU A 33 8.02 -16.27 2.19
C GLU A 33 6.80 -15.93 3.06
N LEU A 34 5.81 -15.21 2.50
CA LEU A 34 4.54 -14.91 3.19
C LEU A 34 3.73 -16.18 3.51
N GLU A 35 3.62 -17.13 2.58
CA GLU A 35 2.96 -18.43 2.80
C GLU A 35 3.66 -19.25 3.89
N GLU A 36 4.99 -19.17 3.94
CA GLU A 36 5.82 -19.78 4.97
C GLU A 36 5.84 -18.98 6.30
N GLN A 37 5.06 -17.89 6.39
CA GLN A 37 4.96 -16.99 7.55
C GLN A 37 6.28 -16.30 7.94
N LYS A 38 7.19 -16.16 6.99
CA LYS A 38 8.44 -15.42 7.12
C LYS A 38 8.21 -13.96 6.74
N TYR A 39 7.52 -13.27 7.64
CA TYR A 39 6.96 -11.94 7.36
C TYR A 39 8.03 -10.87 7.12
N VAL A 40 9.17 -10.94 7.82
CA VAL A 40 10.27 -9.97 7.66
C VAL A 40 10.89 -10.11 6.27
N GLU A 41 11.14 -11.34 5.85
CA GLU A 41 11.69 -11.68 4.54
C GLU A 41 10.72 -11.32 3.41
N ALA A 42 9.42 -11.60 3.59
CA ALA A 42 8.38 -11.21 2.65
C ALA A 42 8.34 -9.69 2.44
N VAL A 43 8.30 -8.91 3.54
CA VAL A 43 8.31 -7.43 3.46
C VAL A 43 9.58 -6.92 2.80
N ALA A 44 10.75 -7.47 3.11
CA ALA A 44 12.01 -7.05 2.49
C ALA A 44 12.02 -7.29 0.95
N LEU A 45 11.43 -8.39 0.48
CA LEU A 45 11.29 -8.67 -0.95
C LEU A 45 10.24 -7.75 -1.60
N PHE A 46 9.11 -7.50 -0.94
CA PHE A 46 8.13 -6.51 -1.40
C PHE A 46 8.72 -5.10 -1.48
N ASP A 47 9.52 -4.67 -0.50
CA ASP A 47 10.20 -3.38 -0.53
C ASP A 47 11.22 -3.31 -1.67
N SER A 48 11.96 -4.40 -1.91
CA SER A 48 12.90 -4.49 -3.03
C SER A 48 12.17 -4.33 -4.37
N LEU A 49 11.01 -4.96 -4.52
CA LEU A 49 10.15 -4.83 -5.71
C LEU A 49 9.68 -3.38 -5.92
N VAL A 50 9.17 -2.74 -4.87
CA VAL A 50 8.66 -1.36 -4.94
C VAL A 50 9.75 -0.33 -5.21
N THR A 51 10.95 -0.51 -4.66
CA THR A 51 12.07 0.44 -4.78
C THR A 51 12.88 0.28 -6.05
N ALA A 52 13.13 -0.96 -6.49
CA ALA A 52 13.94 -1.22 -7.68
C ALA A 52 13.18 -0.90 -8.97
N VAL A 53 11.84 -1.02 -8.96
CA VAL A 53 11.02 -0.92 -10.16
C VAL A 53 9.74 -0.14 -9.87
N SER A 54 9.86 1.19 -9.89
CA SER A 54 8.77 2.14 -9.62
C SER A 54 7.56 2.03 -10.57
N SER A 55 7.62 1.17 -11.58
CA SER A 55 6.55 0.88 -12.55
C SER A 55 6.12 -0.59 -12.58
N SER A 56 6.50 -1.40 -11.59
CA SER A 56 6.15 -2.82 -11.56
C SER A 56 4.63 -3.00 -11.44
N GLU A 57 4.04 -3.89 -12.24
CA GLU A 57 2.61 -4.22 -12.10
C GLU A 57 2.29 -4.90 -10.75
N PHE A 58 3.31 -5.47 -10.09
CA PHE A 58 3.20 -6.14 -8.79
C PHE A 58 3.35 -5.19 -7.60
N ALA A 59 3.89 -3.99 -7.81
CA ALA A 59 4.12 -3.01 -6.75
C ALA A 59 2.85 -2.68 -5.92
N PRO A 60 1.66 -2.44 -6.51
CA PRO A 60 0.47 -2.17 -5.71
C PRO A 60 0.07 -3.35 -4.80
N GLN A 61 0.18 -4.59 -5.30
CA GLN A 61 -0.12 -5.77 -4.49
C GLN A 61 0.93 -5.97 -3.38
N ALA A 62 2.21 -5.73 -3.67
CA ALA A 62 3.28 -5.78 -2.68
C ALA A 62 3.05 -4.77 -1.54
N LEU A 63 2.69 -3.52 -1.87
CA LEU A 63 2.34 -2.50 -0.87
C LEU A 63 1.13 -2.93 -0.01
N PHE A 64 0.10 -3.49 -0.64
CA PHE A 64 -1.08 -3.97 0.07
C PHE A 64 -0.76 -5.11 1.05
N GLU A 65 0.03 -6.09 0.63
CA GLU A 65 0.42 -7.22 1.48
C GLU A 65 1.34 -6.77 2.62
N SER A 66 2.30 -5.88 2.36
CA SER A 66 3.14 -5.27 3.41
C SER A 66 2.29 -4.54 4.44
N ALA A 67 1.33 -3.72 4.00
CA ALA A 67 0.42 -3.01 4.91
C ALA A 67 -0.38 -3.97 5.80
N LYS A 68 -0.87 -5.09 5.26
CA LYS A 68 -1.59 -6.12 6.02
C LYS A 68 -0.69 -6.84 7.03
N ILE A 69 0.55 -7.14 6.68
CA ILE A 69 1.53 -7.76 7.58
C ILE A 69 1.77 -6.87 8.81
N TYR A 70 1.96 -5.56 8.58
CA TYR A 70 2.11 -4.59 9.66
C TYR A 70 0.80 -4.39 10.46
N HIS A 71 -0.36 -4.31 9.79
CA HIS A 71 -1.65 -4.18 10.47
C HIS A 71 -1.97 -5.41 11.33
N SER A 72 -1.47 -6.59 10.96
CA SER A 72 -1.67 -7.83 11.74
C SER A 72 -0.57 -8.11 12.77
N GLU A 73 0.29 -7.11 13.04
CA GLU A 73 1.35 -7.16 14.08
C GLU A 73 2.29 -8.36 13.92
N LYS A 74 2.57 -8.77 12.67
CA LYS A 74 3.36 -9.97 12.36
C LYS A 74 4.86 -9.75 12.35
N ILE A 75 5.32 -8.50 12.38
CA ILE A 75 6.75 -8.17 12.43
C ILE A 75 7.23 -8.19 13.89
N PRO A 76 8.25 -9.00 14.23
CA PRO A 76 8.74 -9.08 15.59
C PRO A 76 9.50 -7.80 16.00
N ASN A 77 9.60 -7.57 17.31
CA ASN A 77 10.34 -6.45 17.90
C ASN A 77 9.83 -5.05 17.52
N LEU A 78 8.56 -4.94 17.13
CA LEU A 78 7.85 -3.66 17.01
C LEU A 78 6.79 -3.56 18.09
N SER A 79 6.60 -2.36 18.63
CA SER A 79 5.39 -2.03 19.36
C SER A 79 4.19 -2.01 18.40
N LYS A 80 2.98 -2.16 18.98
CA LYS A 80 1.73 -2.01 18.22
C LYS A 80 1.68 -0.67 17.49
N GLU A 81 2.05 0.42 18.16
CA GLU A 81 2.05 1.76 17.56
C GLU A 81 2.99 1.87 16.36
N GLU A 82 4.20 1.33 16.44
CA GLU A 82 5.15 1.30 15.31
C GLU A 82 4.59 0.47 14.15
N SER A 83 3.98 -0.68 14.45
CA SER A 83 3.36 -1.54 13.45
C SER A 83 2.18 -0.86 12.76
N MET A 84 1.31 -0.17 13.50
CA MET A 84 0.18 0.58 12.95
C MET A 84 0.65 1.77 12.09
N ASN A 85 1.67 2.50 12.52
CA ASN A 85 2.25 3.58 11.72
C ASN A 85 2.83 3.06 10.40
N LYS A 86 3.50 1.89 10.42
CA LYS A 86 3.97 1.23 9.20
C LYS A 86 2.82 0.81 8.30
N ALA A 87 1.75 0.21 8.85
CA ALA A 87 0.57 -0.13 8.06
C ALA A 87 -0.02 1.09 7.34
N VAL A 88 -0.17 2.21 8.04
CA VAL A 88 -0.59 3.50 7.47
C VAL A 88 0.34 3.96 6.35
N GLU A 89 1.66 3.86 6.54
CA GLU A 89 2.67 4.23 5.54
C GLU A 89 2.50 3.44 4.23
N TYR A 90 2.36 2.11 4.32
CA TYR A 90 2.22 1.25 3.15
C TYR A 90 0.86 1.40 2.45
N TYR A 91 -0.24 1.50 3.21
CA TYR A 91 -1.55 1.80 2.61
C TYR A 91 -1.56 3.16 1.91
N LYS A 92 -0.90 4.16 2.50
CA LYS A 92 -0.76 5.49 1.90
C LYS A 92 0.00 5.46 0.57
N LYS A 93 1.16 4.81 0.56
CA LYS A 93 1.92 4.59 -0.69
C LYS A 93 1.05 3.93 -1.77
N LEU A 94 0.18 3.00 -1.39
CA LEU A 94 -0.71 2.33 -2.34
C LEU A 94 -1.73 3.28 -2.95
N TYR A 95 -2.56 3.95 -2.14
CA TYR A 95 -3.63 4.78 -2.70
C TYR A 95 -3.13 6.10 -3.31
N GLU A 96 -1.94 6.58 -2.94
CA GLU A 96 -1.31 7.74 -3.58
C GLU A 96 -0.65 7.37 -4.92
N GLY A 97 0.07 6.25 -4.97
CA GLY A 97 0.81 5.81 -6.15
C GLY A 97 -0.02 5.06 -7.18
N TYR A 98 -1.05 4.33 -6.75
CA TYR A 98 -1.83 3.42 -7.59
C TYR A 98 -3.34 3.60 -7.35
N PRO A 99 -3.91 4.79 -7.55
CA PRO A 99 -5.29 5.10 -7.17
C PRO A 99 -6.35 4.20 -7.82
N ASP A 100 -6.09 3.69 -9.02
CA ASP A 100 -7.04 2.85 -9.77
C ASP A 100 -6.90 1.35 -9.44
N TYR A 101 -5.96 0.97 -8.58
CA TYR A 101 -5.81 -0.41 -8.15
C TYR A 101 -6.98 -0.84 -7.27
N LYS A 102 -7.47 -2.08 -7.47
CA LYS A 102 -8.73 -2.57 -6.91
C LYS A 102 -8.81 -2.47 -5.37
N GLU A 103 -7.68 -2.56 -4.65
CA GLU A 103 -7.64 -2.40 -3.19
C GLU A 103 -7.30 -0.98 -2.70
N SER A 104 -7.09 0.01 -3.58
CA SER A 104 -6.68 1.36 -3.17
C SER A 104 -7.74 2.12 -2.40
N ALA A 105 -9.02 1.97 -2.75
CA ALA A 105 -10.12 2.50 -1.94
C ALA A 105 -10.13 1.87 -0.54
N SER A 106 -10.05 0.54 -0.46
CA SER A 106 -10.01 -0.20 0.80
C SER A 106 -8.80 0.19 1.66
N ALA A 107 -7.63 0.39 1.05
CA ALA A 107 -6.41 0.83 1.71
C ALA A 107 -6.58 2.22 2.34
N MET A 108 -7.19 3.16 1.62
CA MET A 108 -7.44 4.50 2.14
C MET A 108 -8.46 4.48 3.29
N MET A 109 -9.51 3.67 3.19
CA MET A 109 -10.45 3.47 4.30
C MET A 109 -9.76 2.84 5.52
N MET A 110 -8.88 1.84 5.33
CA MET A 110 -8.08 1.26 6.41
C MET A 110 -7.10 2.24 7.04
N THR A 111 -6.51 3.14 6.26
CA THR A 111 -5.68 4.22 6.84
C THR A 111 -6.49 5.07 7.81
N GLY A 112 -7.69 5.52 7.43
CA GLY A 112 -8.57 6.25 8.33
C GLY A 112 -8.93 5.44 9.59
N PHE A 113 -9.26 4.17 9.42
CA PHE A 113 -9.63 3.29 10.53
C PHE A 113 -8.49 3.11 11.54
N ILE A 114 -7.28 2.80 11.07
CA ILE A 114 -6.10 2.62 11.92
C ILE A 114 -5.77 3.92 12.65
N LEU A 115 -5.83 5.06 11.95
CA LEU A 115 -5.59 6.38 12.55
C LEU A 115 -6.60 6.65 13.68
N ALA A 116 -7.89 6.45 13.45
CA ALA A 116 -8.93 6.73 14.43
C ALA A 116 -8.86 5.79 15.64
N ASN A 117 -8.81 4.48 15.38
CA ASN A 117 -9.12 3.47 16.37
C ASN A 117 -7.89 2.83 17.02
N GLU A 118 -6.79 2.70 16.27
CA GLU A 118 -5.60 1.99 16.76
C GLU A 118 -4.50 2.97 17.23
N LEU A 119 -4.43 4.15 16.60
CA LEU A 119 -3.46 5.18 16.93
C LEU A 119 -4.06 6.36 17.71
N ASN A 120 -5.38 6.39 17.92
CA ASN A 120 -6.09 7.47 18.61
C ASN A 120 -5.79 8.87 18.03
N ARG A 121 -5.78 8.96 16.69
CA ARG A 121 -5.52 10.17 15.87
C ARG A 121 -6.76 10.50 15.02
N PRO A 122 -7.91 10.82 15.65
CA PRO A 122 -9.18 11.02 14.93
C PRO A 122 -9.13 12.20 13.93
N GLU A 123 -8.34 13.23 14.20
CA GLU A 123 -8.24 14.38 13.29
C GLU A 123 -7.52 14.04 11.99
N GLU A 124 -6.54 13.14 12.04
CA GLU A 124 -5.88 12.66 10.83
C GLU A 124 -6.77 11.67 10.07
N ALA A 125 -7.49 10.81 10.79
CA ALA A 125 -8.50 9.94 10.19
C ALA A 125 -9.56 10.74 9.44
N LYS A 126 -10.04 11.86 10.02
CA LYS A 126 -10.99 12.76 9.39
C LYS A 126 -10.49 13.28 8.05
N VAL A 127 -9.25 13.76 7.98
CA VAL A 127 -8.64 14.25 6.73
C VAL A 127 -8.64 13.15 5.67
N VAL A 128 -8.22 11.93 6.03
CA VAL A 128 -8.19 10.78 5.10
C VAL A 128 -9.59 10.41 4.63
N TYR A 129 -10.58 10.35 5.51
CA TYR A 129 -11.97 10.04 5.14
C TYR A 129 -12.61 11.12 4.26
N GLU A 130 -12.37 12.40 4.53
CA GLU A 130 -12.84 13.48 3.67
C GLU A 130 -12.20 13.43 2.27
N GLU A 131 -10.92 13.06 2.18
CA GLU A 131 -10.24 12.86 0.91
C GLU A 131 -10.76 11.60 0.18
N PHE A 132 -11.04 10.52 0.91
CA PHE A 132 -11.65 9.31 0.36
C PHE A 132 -12.96 9.63 -0.37
N LEU A 133 -13.84 10.44 0.24
CA LEU A 133 -15.14 10.79 -0.36
C LEU A 133 -15.00 11.62 -1.64
N LYS A 134 -13.88 12.33 -1.81
CA LYS A 134 -13.57 13.07 -3.04
C LYS A 134 -12.94 12.15 -4.11
N LYS A 135 -12.05 11.25 -3.69
CA LYS A 135 -11.24 10.40 -4.59
C LYS A 135 -11.99 9.16 -5.06
N TYR A 136 -12.82 8.57 -4.21
CA TYR A 136 -13.58 7.35 -4.47
C TYR A 136 -15.09 7.53 -4.27
N PRO A 137 -15.74 8.52 -4.91
CA PRO A 137 -17.15 8.86 -4.66
C PRO A 137 -18.15 7.76 -5.06
N ASN A 138 -17.72 6.80 -5.88
CA ASN A 138 -18.53 5.68 -6.36
C ASN A 138 -18.14 4.34 -5.71
N SER A 139 -17.23 4.34 -4.73
CA SER A 139 -16.85 3.12 -4.02
C SER A 139 -18.02 2.60 -3.18
N GLU A 140 -18.15 1.27 -3.09
CA GLU A 140 -19.08 0.62 -2.17
C GLU A 140 -18.81 0.96 -0.69
N LEU A 141 -17.60 1.44 -0.37
CA LEU A 141 -17.19 1.80 0.98
C LEU A 141 -17.60 3.22 1.39
N VAL A 142 -18.21 4.03 0.50
CA VAL A 142 -18.61 5.41 0.80
C VAL A 142 -19.51 5.51 2.03
N ASN A 143 -20.48 4.61 2.18
CA ASN A 143 -21.36 4.62 3.35
C ASN A 143 -20.61 4.25 4.62
N SER A 144 -19.70 3.27 4.56
CA SER A 144 -18.84 2.91 5.70
C SER A 144 -17.98 4.08 6.13
N VAL A 145 -17.34 4.78 5.20
CA VAL A 145 -16.51 5.96 5.49
C VAL A 145 -17.31 7.09 6.12
N LYS A 146 -18.55 7.33 5.68
CA LYS A 146 -19.42 8.34 6.32
C LYS A 146 -19.76 7.97 7.76
N LEU A 147 -20.08 6.71 8.02
CA LEU A 147 -20.36 6.23 9.38
C LEU A 147 -19.14 6.38 10.29
N GLU A 148 -17.96 6.00 9.81
CA GLU A 148 -16.70 6.18 10.53
C GLU A 148 -16.47 7.66 10.86
N LEU A 149 -16.63 8.56 9.87
CA LEU A 149 -16.46 10.01 10.05
C LEU A 149 -17.44 10.60 11.07
N GLU A 150 -18.70 10.15 11.08
CA GLU A 150 -19.71 10.57 12.05
C GLU A 150 -19.42 10.07 13.48
N SER A 151 -18.67 8.98 13.59
CA SER A 151 -18.32 8.34 14.86
C SER A 151 -17.01 8.85 15.49
N LEU A 152 -16.22 9.64 14.74
CA LEU A 152 -14.92 10.13 15.21
C LEU A 152 -15.02 10.87 16.54
N GLY A 153 -14.17 10.47 17.48
CA GLY A 153 -14.08 11.08 18.81
C GLY A 153 -15.25 10.78 19.74
N LEU A 154 -16.20 9.94 19.33
CA LEU A 154 -17.31 9.52 20.17
C LEU A 154 -16.95 8.29 21.00
N SER A 155 -17.48 8.23 22.21
CA SER A 155 -17.52 7.01 23.00
C SER A 155 -18.50 5.98 22.38
N PRO A 156 -18.33 4.67 22.69
CA PRO A 156 -19.27 3.64 22.24
C PRO A 156 -20.73 3.94 22.60
N ASP A 157 -20.99 4.48 23.80
CA ASP A 157 -22.34 4.85 24.25
C ASP A 157 -22.93 5.99 23.41
N GLU A 158 -22.13 6.98 23.03
CA GLU A 158 -22.56 8.07 22.16
C GLU A 158 -22.91 7.57 20.75
N ILE A 159 -22.12 6.64 20.21
CA ILE A 159 -22.38 6.00 18.91
C ILE A 159 -23.71 5.25 18.97
N LEU A 160 -23.90 4.37 19.97
CA LEU A 160 -25.14 3.61 20.14
C LEU A 160 -26.38 4.53 20.26
N ASN A 161 -26.27 5.60 21.03
CA ASN A 161 -27.35 6.57 21.20
C ASN A 161 -27.70 7.31 19.89
N ARG A 162 -26.73 7.60 19.03
CA ARG A 162 -26.99 8.21 17.71
C ARG A 162 -27.68 7.23 16.76
N LEU A 163 -27.20 5.99 16.68
CA LEU A 163 -27.79 4.95 15.83
C LEU A 163 -29.24 4.63 16.23
N ALA A 164 -29.54 4.61 17.53
CA ALA A 164 -30.89 4.40 18.05
C ALA A 164 -31.86 5.56 17.76
N LYS A 165 -31.35 6.77 17.48
CA LYS A 165 -32.16 7.96 17.17
C LYS A 165 -32.43 8.13 15.66
N GLY A 166 -31.49 7.71 14.80
CA GLY A 166 -31.63 7.80 13.33
C GLY A 166 -32.53 6.73 12.70
N THR A 167 -33.03 5.78 13.48
CA THR A 167 -33.93 4.70 13.05
C THR A 167 -35.43 5.01 13.25
N LYS A 168 -35.77 6.25 13.62
CA LYS A 168 -37.15 6.78 13.66
C LYS A 168 -37.42 7.71 12.49
#